data_AF-A0A6P7RD94-F1
#
_entry.id   AF-A0A6P7RD94-F1
#
_cell.length_a   1.000
_cell.length_b   1.000
_cell.length_c   1.000
_cell.angle_alpha   90.00
_cell.angle_beta   90.00
_cell.angle_gamma   90.00
#
_symmetry.space_group_name_H-M   'P 1'
#
loop_
_entity.id
_entity.type
_entity.pdbx_description
1 polymer ?
#
loop_
_entity_poly.entity_id
_entity_poly.type
_entity_poly.pdbx_seq_one_letter_code
_entity_poly.pdbx_strand_id
1 'polypeptide(L)'
;MKAASSKENVSGSSTGLTSWALTTPGVTPVGSTSDSEENERILSPDILSSDQIIDLLGEENVNGIQEKLGVFLNFKNLQTCLRDAILLDYYVSGFCWAKEMNFSIEQYSKFMTLLDMLLHNLQTLHMSLEDSIKWLGEVMAEIGPNHSRKSEDFHVFDVKEANTIIDYLKISLFQHYRLYEFLFYSTREEIVIGTEIKQPRLCCMGRHASG
;
A
#
# COMPACT_ATOMS: atom_id res chain seq x y z
N MET A 1 34.59 -44.97 -26.89
CA MET A 1 35.63 -44.95 -25.83
C MET A 1 36.97 -44.63 -26.47
N LYS A 2 37.48 -43.41 -26.27
CA LYS A 2 38.82 -42.96 -26.70
C LYS A 2 39.24 -41.72 -25.88
N ALA A 3 40.46 -41.79 -25.34
CA ALA A 3 41.35 -40.71 -24.85
C ALA A 3 40.89 -39.83 -23.68
N ALA A 4 41.74 -39.13 -22.90
CA ALA A 4 43.12 -39.26 -22.43
C ALA A 4 43.39 -38.00 -21.57
N SER A 5 44.17 -38.14 -20.48
CA SER A 5 45.12 -37.17 -19.89
C SER A 5 44.66 -35.77 -19.42
N SER A 6 44.89 -35.46 -18.13
CA SER A 6 45.69 -34.27 -17.75
C SER A 6 46.23 -34.33 -16.32
N LYS A 7 47.42 -33.74 -16.19
CA LYS A 7 48.44 -33.82 -15.13
C LYS A 7 48.31 -32.71 -14.08
N GLU A 8 48.99 -32.97 -12.97
CA GLU A 8 49.42 -32.10 -11.87
C GLU A 8 49.95 -30.71 -12.27
N ASN A 9 49.88 -29.76 -11.32
CA ASN A 9 50.81 -28.64 -11.23
C ASN A 9 51.05 -28.23 -9.76
N VAL A 10 52.29 -28.40 -9.29
CA VAL A 10 52.90 -27.78 -8.10
C VAL A 10 54.28 -27.27 -8.50
N SER A 11 54.56 -26.00 -8.19
CA SER A 11 55.87 -25.35 -7.91
C SER A 11 55.61 -23.82 -7.99
N GLY A 12 55.96 -22.92 -7.07
CA GLY A 12 57.06 -22.88 -6.11
C GLY A 12 58.10 -21.84 -6.59
N SER A 13 58.28 -20.72 -5.87
CA SER A 13 59.46 -19.80 -5.80
C SER A 13 59.02 -18.37 -5.37
N SER A 14 59.69 -17.51 -4.59
CA SER A 14 60.78 -17.51 -3.59
C SER A 14 61.04 -16.02 -3.22
N THR A 15 61.68 -15.77 -2.06
CA THR A 15 62.34 -14.52 -1.55
C THR A 15 61.45 -13.50 -0.82
N GLY A 16 61.80 -12.95 0.36
CA GLY A 16 63.01 -13.02 1.19
C GLY A 16 62.75 -12.46 2.61
N LEU A 17 63.65 -12.79 3.55
CA LEU A 17 63.65 -12.40 4.97
C LEU A 17 64.51 -11.13 5.24
N THR A 18 64.42 -10.62 6.49
CA THR A 18 65.13 -9.50 7.19
C THR A 18 64.21 -8.27 7.38
N SER A 19 64.11 -7.54 8.50
CA SER A 19 64.94 -7.37 9.71
C SER A 19 64.11 -6.74 10.87
N TRP A 20 64.72 -6.63 12.05
CA TRP A 20 64.24 -6.27 13.41
C TRP A 20 63.45 -4.96 13.66
N ALA A 21 62.47 -5.08 14.59
CA ALA A 21 62.03 -4.23 15.72
C ALA A 21 62.09 -2.68 15.70
N LEU A 22 60.98 -2.03 16.11
CA LEU A 22 60.92 -1.04 17.22
C LEU A 22 59.47 -0.69 17.63
N THR A 23 59.36 -0.07 18.81
CA THR A 23 58.25 0.13 19.76
C THR A 23 57.21 1.23 19.40
N THR A 24 56.03 1.14 20.04
CA THR A 24 54.77 1.97 20.14
C THR A 24 54.92 3.51 20.27
N PRO A 25 53.84 4.36 20.41
CA PRO A 25 52.38 4.22 20.17
C PRO A 25 51.72 5.43 19.45
N GLY A 26 50.43 5.30 19.06
CA GLY A 26 49.50 6.45 19.03
C GLY A 26 48.79 6.73 17.71
N VAL A 27 47.60 6.15 17.52
CA VAL A 27 46.52 6.78 16.73
C VAL A 27 45.19 6.37 17.36
N THR A 28 44.48 7.34 17.91
CA THR A 28 43.05 7.27 18.23
C THR A 28 42.27 7.18 16.91
N PRO A 29 41.36 6.22 16.70
CA PRO A 29 40.27 6.40 15.74
C PRO A 29 39.10 7.00 16.55
N VAL A 30 38.81 8.29 16.39
CA VAL A 30 37.86 8.81 15.40
C VAL A 30 36.57 8.00 15.47
N GLY A 31 35.56 8.65 16.04
CA GLY A 31 34.22 8.12 16.15
C GLY A 31 33.68 7.65 14.81
N SER A 32 33.26 6.41 14.77
CA SER A 32 32.11 6.04 13.98
C SER A 32 30.89 6.37 14.85
N THR A 33 30.36 7.58 14.71
CA THR A 33 28.92 7.75 14.82
C THR A 33 28.36 6.80 13.77
N SER A 34 27.93 5.62 14.24
CA SER A 34 26.94 4.86 13.50
C SER A 34 25.72 5.74 13.54
N ASP A 35 25.64 6.65 12.57
CA ASP A 35 24.39 7.24 12.15
C ASP A 35 23.58 6.03 11.68
N SER A 36 22.85 5.45 12.63
CA SER A 36 21.85 4.45 12.38
C SER A 36 20.83 5.15 11.51
N GLU A 37 21.04 5.05 10.19
CA GLU A 37 20.07 5.46 9.20
C GLU A 37 18.75 4.85 9.63
N GLU A 38 17.85 5.73 10.06
CA GLU A 38 16.46 5.41 10.36
C GLU A 38 15.89 4.90 9.05
N ASN A 39 15.99 3.58 8.86
CA ASN A 39 15.52 2.91 7.66
C ASN A 39 14.00 2.94 7.73
N GLU A 40 13.41 4.06 7.30
CA GLU A 40 11.97 4.25 7.14
C GLU A 40 11.45 3.08 6.31
N ARG A 41 10.75 2.15 6.97
CA ARG A 41 10.17 0.99 6.29
C ARG A 41 9.11 1.52 5.33
N ILE A 42 9.09 1.04 4.08
CA ILE A 42 8.19 1.55 3.04
C ILE A 42 6.72 1.56 3.48
N LEU A 43 6.30 0.63 4.35
CA LEU A 43 4.97 0.59 4.96
C LEU A 43 5.01 0.97 6.44
N SER A 44 5.37 2.20 6.75
CA SER A 44 5.27 2.78 8.10
C SER A 44 4.93 4.26 8.02
N PRO A 45 4.02 4.76 8.88
CA PRO A 45 3.31 4.08 9.97
C PRO A 45 2.19 3.15 9.49
N ASP A 46 1.79 2.21 10.36
CA ASP A 46 0.66 1.32 10.10
C ASP A 46 -0.67 2.05 10.27
N ILE A 47 -1.62 1.83 9.35
CA ILE A 47 -2.93 2.51 9.41
C ILE A 47 -3.89 1.92 10.43
N LEU A 48 -3.66 0.68 10.86
CA LEU A 48 -4.45 -0.02 11.86
C LEU A 48 -3.52 -0.61 12.92
N SER A 49 -3.87 -0.43 14.20
CA SER A 49 -3.16 -1.07 15.30
C SER A 49 -3.53 -2.55 15.44
N SER A 50 -2.69 -3.32 16.14
CA SER A 50 -2.99 -4.72 16.45
C SER A 50 -4.33 -4.89 17.19
N ASP A 51 -4.66 -3.99 18.12
CA ASP A 51 -5.93 -4.02 18.85
C ASP A 51 -7.13 -3.78 17.92
N GLN A 52 -7.00 -2.83 16.97
CA GLN A 52 -8.05 -2.58 15.96
C GLN A 52 -8.24 -3.79 15.05
N ILE A 53 -7.15 -4.45 14.64
CA ILE A 53 -7.22 -5.67 13.81
C ILE A 53 -7.92 -6.80 14.59
N ILE A 54 -7.54 -7.04 15.85
CA ILE A 54 -8.19 -8.05 16.69
C ILE A 54 -9.69 -7.76 16.85
N ASP A 55 -10.04 -6.50 17.08
CA ASP A 55 -11.44 -6.07 17.23
C ASP A 55 -12.25 -6.27 15.93
N LEU A 56 -11.65 -6.03 14.75
CA LEU A 56 -12.27 -6.30 13.46
C LEU A 56 -12.41 -7.81 13.18
N LEU A 57 -11.42 -8.61 13.58
CA LEU A 57 -11.45 -10.07 13.43
C LEU A 57 -12.57 -10.71 14.27
N GLY A 58 -12.96 -10.07 15.38
CA GLY A 58 -14.09 -10.47 16.21
C GLY A 58 -15.46 -10.28 15.54
N GLU A 59 -15.56 -9.53 14.45
CA GLU A 59 -16.82 -9.32 13.73
C GLU A 59 -17.11 -10.48 12.76
N GLU A 60 -18.31 -11.03 12.86
CA GLU A 60 -18.76 -12.13 11.99
C GLU A 60 -19.31 -11.63 10.64
N ASN A 61 -19.90 -10.44 10.61
CA ASN A 61 -20.60 -9.91 9.44
C ASN A 61 -19.93 -8.65 8.88
N VAL A 62 -20.14 -8.43 7.58
CA VAL A 62 -19.54 -7.32 6.84
C VAL A 62 -20.01 -5.96 7.37
N ASN A 63 -21.25 -5.86 7.86
CA ASN A 63 -21.77 -4.60 8.40
C ASN A 63 -21.00 -4.15 9.65
N GLY A 64 -20.69 -5.07 10.57
CA GLY A 64 -19.89 -4.80 11.76
C GLY A 64 -18.46 -4.39 11.42
N ILE A 65 -17.84 -5.07 10.44
CA ILE A 65 -16.53 -4.69 9.89
C ILE A 65 -16.58 -3.28 9.31
N GLN A 66 -17.60 -2.97 8.51
CA GLN A 66 -17.80 -1.66 7.89
C GLN A 66 -17.98 -0.54 8.92
N GLU A 67 -18.80 -0.75 9.94
CA GLU A 67 -19.01 0.22 11.02
C GLU A 67 -17.70 0.51 11.78
N LYS A 68 -16.98 -0.54 12.18
CA LYS A 68 -15.70 -0.38 12.90
C LYS A 68 -14.61 0.26 12.04
N LEU A 69 -14.42 -0.19 10.79
CA LEU A 69 -13.46 0.44 9.87
C LEU A 69 -13.81 1.90 9.61
N GLY A 70 -15.10 2.23 9.48
CA GLY A 70 -15.56 3.61 9.35
C GLY A 70 -15.11 4.48 10.52
N VAL A 71 -15.20 3.95 11.75
CA VAL A 71 -14.72 4.64 12.96
C VAL A 71 -13.20 4.73 13.01
N PHE A 72 -12.48 3.63 12.79
CA PHE A 72 -11.02 3.58 12.90
C PHE A 72 -10.32 4.46 11.87
N LEU A 73 -10.84 4.51 10.64
CA LEU A 73 -10.33 5.35 9.56
C LEU A 73 -10.98 6.74 9.55
N ASN A 74 -11.84 7.05 10.53
CA ASN A 74 -12.42 8.37 10.76
C ASN A 74 -13.27 8.88 9.58
N PHE A 75 -14.01 8.00 8.90
CA PHE A 75 -15.00 8.36 7.88
C PHE A 75 -16.28 8.89 8.53
N LYS A 76 -16.62 10.16 8.30
CA LYS A 76 -17.74 10.84 8.98
C LYS A 76 -18.95 11.11 8.07
N ASN A 77 -18.75 11.14 6.76
CA ASN A 77 -19.75 11.64 5.82
C ASN A 77 -20.28 10.54 4.89
N LEU A 78 -20.35 9.29 5.33
CA LEU A 78 -20.72 8.14 4.47
C LEU A 78 -22.06 8.30 3.74
N GLN A 79 -23.04 8.99 4.34
CA GLN A 79 -24.36 9.21 3.73
C GLN A 79 -24.40 10.38 2.73
N THR A 80 -23.44 11.30 2.79
CA THR A 80 -23.45 12.55 2.02
C THR A 80 -22.23 12.72 1.11
N CYS A 81 -21.21 11.88 1.30
CA CYS A 81 -19.96 11.87 0.56
C CYS A 81 -19.78 10.51 -0.12
N LEU A 82 -20.09 10.46 -1.42
CA LEU A 82 -19.85 9.29 -2.26
C LEU A 82 -18.38 8.84 -2.20
N ARG A 83 -17.44 9.78 -2.06
CA ARG A 83 -16.02 9.47 -1.92
C ARG A 83 -15.73 8.69 -0.65
N ASP A 84 -16.19 9.16 0.50
CA ASP A 84 -16.00 8.46 1.77
C ASP A 84 -16.62 7.06 1.72
N ALA A 85 -17.80 6.92 1.10
CA ALA A 85 -18.47 5.63 0.95
C ALA A 85 -17.67 4.65 0.08
N ILE A 86 -17.17 5.09 -1.08
CA ILE A 86 -16.36 4.24 -1.97
C ILE A 86 -15.02 3.87 -1.32
N LEU A 87 -14.37 4.80 -0.63
CA LEU A 87 -13.11 4.51 0.06
C LEU A 87 -13.32 3.50 1.19
N LEU A 88 -14.38 3.65 1.99
CA LEU A 88 -14.71 2.66 3.02
C LEU A 88 -14.99 1.28 2.41
N ASP A 89 -15.75 1.21 1.32
CA ASP A 89 -16.03 -0.04 0.61
C ASP A 89 -14.75 -0.75 0.14
N TYR A 90 -13.75 0.01 -0.32
CA TYR A 90 -12.44 -0.50 -0.67
C TYR A 90 -11.69 -1.10 0.54
N TYR A 91 -11.62 -0.40 1.68
CA TYR A 91 -10.96 -0.95 2.87
C TYR A 91 -11.69 -2.16 3.45
N VAL A 92 -13.03 -2.15 3.45
CA VAL A 92 -13.85 -3.29 3.90
C VAL A 92 -13.62 -4.51 3.01
N SER A 93 -13.65 -4.32 1.69
CA SER A 93 -13.38 -5.38 0.73
C SER A 93 -11.97 -5.95 0.89
N GLY A 94 -10.98 -5.09 1.13
CA GLY A 94 -9.60 -5.49 1.41
C GLY A 94 -9.51 -6.33 2.69
N PHE A 95 -10.07 -5.82 3.78
CA PHE A 95 -10.04 -6.53 5.06
C PHE A 95 -10.72 -7.90 5.00
N CYS A 96 -11.90 -7.98 4.38
CA CYS A 96 -12.63 -9.24 4.19
C CYS A 96 -11.83 -10.23 3.34
N TRP A 97 -11.19 -9.78 2.27
CA TRP A 97 -10.32 -10.64 1.46
C TRP A 97 -9.11 -11.16 2.27
N ALA A 98 -8.44 -10.31 3.03
CA ALA A 98 -7.34 -10.73 3.91
C ALA A 98 -7.80 -11.78 4.96
N LYS A 99 -9.06 -11.70 5.40
CA LYS A 99 -9.71 -12.71 6.25
C LYS A 99 -9.88 -14.05 5.58
N GLU A 100 -10.26 -14.09 4.31
CA GLU A 100 -10.30 -15.33 3.53
C GLU A 100 -8.91 -15.95 3.35
N MET A 101 -7.87 -15.11 3.30
CA MET A 101 -6.48 -15.54 3.16
C MET A 101 -5.83 -15.98 4.48
N ASN A 102 -6.50 -15.81 5.62
CA ASN A 102 -6.02 -16.16 6.97
C ASN A 102 -4.68 -15.49 7.34
N PHE A 103 -4.53 -14.21 7.00
CA PHE A 103 -3.35 -13.44 7.37
C PHE A 103 -3.16 -13.36 8.90
N SER A 104 -1.91 -13.32 9.34
CA SER A 104 -1.53 -12.97 10.70
C SER A 104 -1.80 -11.49 11.00
N ILE A 105 -1.82 -11.10 12.27
CA ILE A 105 -2.05 -9.71 12.68
C ILE A 105 -1.04 -8.75 12.03
N GLU A 106 0.23 -9.15 11.96
CA GLU A 106 1.27 -8.35 11.29
C GLU A 106 1.00 -8.21 9.79
N GLN A 107 0.63 -9.31 9.13
CA GLN A 107 0.26 -9.32 7.71
C GLN A 107 -0.97 -8.45 7.42
N TYR A 108 -2.01 -8.47 8.27
CA TYR A 108 -3.13 -7.53 8.16
C TYR A 108 -2.65 -6.09 8.21
N SER A 109 -1.83 -5.76 9.20
CA SER A 109 -1.32 -4.39 9.37
C SER A 109 -0.60 -3.91 8.10
N LYS A 110 0.29 -4.74 7.56
CA LYS A 110 1.03 -4.41 6.34
C LYS A 110 0.16 -4.39 5.09
N PHE A 111 -0.75 -5.33 4.95
CA PHE A 111 -1.66 -5.34 3.80
C PHE A 111 -2.60 -4.13 3.80
N MET A 112 -3.20 -3.79 4.94
CA MET A 112 -4.08 -2.63 5.05
C MET A 112 -3.32 -1.32 4.80
N THR A 113 -2.07 -1.22 5.28
CA THR A 113 -1.20 -0.07 5.00
C THR A 113 -0.81 0.01 3.52
N LEU A 114 -0.58 -1.12 2.86
CA LEU A 114 -0.35 -1.15 1.41
C LEU A 114 -1.58 -0.62 0.64
N LEU A 115 -2.79 -1.04 1.01
CA LEU A 115 -4.03 -0.54 0.40
C LEU A 115 -4.17 0.97 0.54
N ASP A 116 -3.86 1.49 1.73
CA ASP A 116 -3.90 2.93 2.03
C ASP A 116 -2.87 3.71 1.20
N MET A 117 -1.62 3.25 1.16
CA MET A 117 -0.56 3.91 0.41
C MET A 117 -0.83 3.94 -1.09
N LEU A 118 -1.42 2.89 -1.66
CA LEU A 118 -1.81 2.89 -3.07
C LEU A 118 -2.86 3.97 -3.37
N LEU A 119 -3.89 4.10 -2.51
CA LEU A 119 -4.88 5.16 -2.64
C LEU A 119 -4.27 6.55 -2.39
N HIS A 120 -3.40 6.66 -1.39
CA HIS A 120 -2.70 7.90 -1.06
C HIS A 120 -1.86 8.37 -2.25
N ASN A 121 -1.01 7.50 -2.80
CA ASN A 121 -0.18 7.80 -3.97
C ASN A 121 -1.03 8.21 -5.17
N LEU A 122 -2.14 7.51 -5.39
CA LEU A 122 -3.06 7.90 -6.44
C LEU A 122 -3.63 9.29 -6.18
N GLN A 123 -4.03 9.63 -4.94
CA GLN A 123 -4.66 10.90 -4.57
C GLN A 123 -3.68 12.10 -4.51
N THR A 124 -2.47 11.91 -3.99
CA THR A 124 -1.54 13.01 -3.67
C THR A 124 -0.48 13.20 -4.75
N LEU A 125 -0.01 12.10 -5.33
CA LEU A 125 1.03 12.13 -6.37
C LEU A 125 0.44 12.10 -7.77
N HIS A 126 -0.88 11.95 -7.91
CA HIS A 126 -1.54 11.75 -9.20
C HIS A 126 -0.88 10.63 -10.01
N MET A 127 -0.47 9.56 -9.31
CA MET A 127 0.31 8.50 -9.89
C MET A 127 -0.47 7.81 -11.03
N SER A 128 0.17 7.60 -12.18
CA SER A 128 -0.45 6.87 -13.27
C SER A 128 -0.61 5.38 -12.90
N LEU A 129 -1.48 4.65 -13.60
CA LEU A 129 -1.59 3.20 -13.39
C LEU A 129 -0.25 2.47 -13.60
N GLU A 130 0.52 2.88 -14.60
CA GLU A 130 1.84 2.30 -14.89
C GLU A 130 2.82 2.52 -13.74
N ASP A 131 2.90 3.77 -13.25
CA ASP A 131 3.77 4.11 -12.13
C ASP A 131 3.33 3.41 -10.83
N SER A 132 2.02 3.28 -10.60
CA SER A 132 1.46 2.55 -9.44
C SER A 132 1.81 1.06 -9.47
N ILE A 133 1.79 0.42 -10.64
CA ILE A 133 2.20 -0.97 -10.80
C ILE A 133 3.71 -1.11 -10.55
N LYS A 134 4.52 -0.16 -11.05
CA LYS A 134 5.96 -0.15 -10.81
C LYS A 134 6.28 0.01 -9.32
N TRP A 135 5.66 0.97 -8.67
CA TRP A 135 5.80 1.20 -7.23
C TRP A 135 5.40 -0.03 -6.42
N LEU A 136 4.28 -0.68 -6.76
CA LEU A 136 3.89 -1.95 -6.13
C LEU A 136 4.95 -3.03 -6.31
N GLY A 137 5.57 -3.13 -7.49
CA GLY A 137 6.66 -4.06 -7.74
C GLY A 137 7.87 -3.82 -6.84
N GLU A 138 8.22 -2.56 -6.59
CA GLU A 138 9.29 -2.16 -5.68
C GLU A 138 8.96 -2.51 -4.21
N VAL A 139 7.72 -2.23 -3.76
CA VAL A 139 7.25 -2.57 -2.41
C VAL A 139 7.21 -4.09 -2.20
N MET A 140 6.70 -4.84 -3.18
CA MET A 140 6.65 -6.31 -3.13
C MET A 140 8.03 -6.94 -3.15
N ALA A 141 8.99 -6.32 -3.83
CA ALA A 141 10.38 -6.74 -3.75
C ALA A 141 10.95 -6.51 -2.35
N GLU A 142 10.64 -5.40 -1.67
CA GLU A 142 11.14 -5.13 -0.32
C GLU A 142 10.57 -6.08 0.75
N ILE A 143 9.26 -6.33 0.71
CA ILE A 143 8.50 -7.01 1.78
C ILE A 143 8.36 -8.51 1.53
N GLY A 144 8.44 -8.91 0.26
CA GLY A 144 8.48 -10.31 -0.15
C GLY A 144 9.83 -10.97 0.13
N PRO A 145 9.96 -12.28 -0.18
CA PRO A 145 11.14 -13.08 0.08
C PRO A 145 12.37 -12.68 -0.76
N ASN A 146 13.05 -11.61 -0.35
CA ASN A 146 14.31 -11.15 -0.91
C ASN A 146 15.44 -12.17 -0.74
N HIS A 147 16.07 -12.57 -1.85
CA HIS A 147 17.19 -13.52 -1.87
C HIS A 147 18.57 -12.89 -1.53
N SER A 148 18.65 -11.58 -1.24
CA SER A 148 19.95 -10.87 -1.14
C SER A 148 20.18 -10.06 0.14
N ARG A 149 19.22 -9.95 1.06
CA ARG A 149 19.38 -9.15 2.28
C ARG A 149 19.73 -10.06 3.46
N LYS A 150 20.91 -9.86 4.04
CA LYS A 150 21.44 -10.56 5.24
C LYS A 150 20.70 -10.16 6.53
N SER A 151 19.38 -10.12 6.49
CA SER A 151 18.53 -9.85 7.65
C SER A 151 17.46 -10.93 7.67
N GLU A 152 17.67 -11.94 8.51
CA GLU A 152 16.88 -13.18 8.59
C GLU A 152 15.40 -12.97 9.00
N ASP A 153 14.93 -11.73 9.16
CA ASP A 153 13.67 -11.40 9.84
C ASP A 153 12.63 -10.60 8.99
N PHE A 154 12.81 -10.37 7.69
CA PHE A 154 11.99 -9.39 6.94
C PHE A 154 11.20 -9.96 5.75
N HIS A 155 10.55 -11.11 5.91
CA HIS A 155 9.56 -11.59 4.94
C HIS A 155 8.21 -11.67 5.61
N VAL A 156 7.46 -10.56 5.55
CA VAL A 156 6.10 -10.49 6.12
C VAL A 156 5.15 -11.37 5.30
N PHE A 157 5.39 -11.45 3.99
CA PHE A 157 4.64 -12.31 3.08
C PHE A 157 5.58 -13.29 2.38
N ASP A 158 5.13 -14.54 2.25
CA ASP A 158 5.80 -15.50 1.39
C ASP A 158 5.54 -15.23 -0.10
N VAL A 159 6.20 -15.97 -0.99
CA VAL A 159 6.05 -15.79 -2.45
C VAL A 159 4.59 -15.97 -2.88
N LYS A 160 3.89 -16.93 -2.31
CA LYS A 160 2.51 -17.26 -2.69
C LYS A 160 1.57 -16.16 -2.21
N GLU A 161 1.70 -15.71 -0.98
CA GLU A 161 0.94 -14.61 -0.39
C GLU A 161 1.14 -13.32 -1.18
N ALA A 162 2.39 -12.96 -1.49
CA ALA A 162 2.70 -11.79 -2.32
C ALA A 162 2.02 -11.84 -3.70
N ASN A 163 2.06 -13.00 -4.37
CA ASN A 163 1.35 -13.17 -5.65
C ASN A 163 -0.17 -13.02 -5.49
N THR A 164 -0.75 -13.57 -4.43
CA THR A 164 -2.20 -13.43 -4.18
C THR A 164 -2.61 -12.00 -3.88
N ILE A 165 -1.76 -11.22 -3.19
CA ILE A 165 -1.98 -9.78 -2.98
C ILE A 165 -1.94 -9.04 -4.32
N ILE A 166 -0.93 -9.31 -5.15
CA ILE A 166 -0.83 -8.72 -6.49
C ILE A 166 -2.08 -9.03 -7.31
N ASP A 167 -2.55 -10.28 -7.30
CA ASP A 167 -3.73 -10.69 -8.06
C ASP A 167 -5.02 -10.05 -7.53
N TYR A 168 -5.15 -9.90 -6.21
CA TYR A 168 -6.23 -9.13 -5.59
C TYR A 168 -6.21 -7.66 -6.04
N LEU A 169 -5.05 -7.01 -6.00
CA LEU A 169 -4.89 -5.60 -6.40
C LEU A 169 -5.21 -5.37 -7.88
N LYS A 170 -4.91 -6.35 -8.75
CA LYS A 170 -5.28 -6.31 -10.17
C LYS A 170 -6.80 -6.20 -10.37
N ILE A 171 -7.57 -7.04 -9.68
CA ILE A 171 -9.03 -7.09 -9.86
C ILE A 171 -9.80 -6.06 -9.03
N SER A 172 -9.17 -5.51 -7.98
CA SER A 172 -9.77 -4.49 -7.12
C SER A 172 -9.36 -3.08 -7.57
N LEU A 173 -8.19 -2.60 -7.16
CA LEU A 173 -7.76 -1.22 -7.42
C LEU A 173 -7.47 -0.97 -8.91
N PHE A 174 -6.65 -1.81 -9.54
CA PHE A 174 -6.13 -1.52 -10.88
C PHE A 174 -7.19 -1.66 -11.97
N GLN A 175 -8.08 -2.64 -11.86
CA GLN A 175 -9.22 -2.77 -12.76
C GLN A 175 -10.15 -1.55 -12.68
N HIS A 176 -10.26 -0.93 -11.51
CA HIS A 176 -11.12 0.22 -11.26
C HIS A 176 -10.34 1.54 -11.20
N TYR A 177 -9.10 1.60 -11.69
CA TYR A 177 -8.21 2.75 -11.51
C TYR A 177 -8.83 4.08 -12.00
N ARG A 178 -9.50 4.05 -13.16
CA ARG A 178 -10.21 5.21 -13.72
C ARG A 178 -11.34 5.73 -12.82
N LEU A 179 -12.01 4.84 -12.09
CA LEU A 179 -13.04 5.24 -11.12
C LEU A 179 -12.41 6.03 -9.98
N TYR A 180 -11.29 5.55 -9.43
CA TYR A 180 -10.59 6.23 -8.35
C TYR A 180 -9.96 7.56 -8.81
N GLU A 181 -9.37 7.60 -10.01
CA GLU A 181 -8.93 8.86 -10.63
C GLU A 181 -10.10 9.84 -10.76
N PHE A 182 -11.24 9.39 -11.29
CA PHE A 182 -12.44 10.22 -11.40
C PHE A 182 -12.91 10.70 -10.01
N LEU A 183 -12.86 9.84 -9.00
CA LEU A 183 -13.29 10.15 -7.63
C LEU A 183 -12.45 11.26 -6.99
N PHE A 184 -11.14 11.27 -7.24
CA PHE A 184 -10.21 12.26 -6.68
C PHE A 184 -10.15 13.54 -7.51
N TYR A 185 -10.32 13.46 -8.84
CA TYR A 185 -9.99 14.56 -9.76
C TYR A 185 -11.15 15.17 -10.50
N SER A 186 -12.32 14.52 -10.49
CA SER A 186 -13.46 15.13 -11.16
C SER A 186 -13.95 16.29 -10.33
N THR A 187 -13.85 17.47 -10.91
CA THR A 187 -14.65 18.61 -10.52
C THR A 187 -16.09 18.13 -10.49
N ARG A 188 -16.71 18.09 -9.30
CA ARG A 188 -18.16 17.93 -9.21
C ARG A 188 -18.73 19.13 -9.96
N GLU A 189 -19.06 18.96 -11.24
CA GLU A 189 -20.05 19.81 -11.89
C GLU A 189 -21.32 19.58 -11.09
N GLU A 190 -21.54 20.47 -10.14
CA GLU A 190 -22.79 20.59 -9.43
C GLU A 190 -23.86 20.79 -10.51
N ILE A 191 -24.63 19.74 -10.79
CA ILE A 191 -25.89 19.91 -11.51
C ILE A 191 -26.77 20.69 -10.54
N VAL A 192 -26.70 22.02 -10.63
CA VAL A 192 -27.69 22.93 -10.05
C VAL A 192 -28.98 22.63 -10.79
N ILE A 193 -29.76 21.68 -10.28
CA ILE A 193 -31.17 21.58 -10.63
C ILE A 193 -31.82 22.79 -9.97
N GLY A 194 -31.78 23.93 -10.68
CA GLY A 194 -32.56 25.10 -10.35
C GLY A 194 -34.02 24.71 -10.38
N THR A 195 -34.56 24.37 -9.21
CA THR A 195 -35.98 24.12 -9.02
C THR A 195 -36.73 25.45 -9.11
N GLU A 196 -37.05 25.88 -10.33
CA GLU A 196 -38.18 26.78 -10.57
C GLU A 196 -38.90 26.36 -11.86
N ILE A 197 -39.65 25.27 -11.79
CA ILE A 197 -40.78 25.10 -12.71
C ILE A 197 -41.79 26.18 -12.30
N LYS A 198 -41.69 27.37 -12.89
CA LYS A 198 -42.79 28.33 -12.90
C LYS A 198 -43.95 27.62 -13.60
N GLN A 199 -44.89 27.11 -12.80
CA GLN A 199 -46.20 26.68 -13.29
C GLN A 199 -46.72 27.77 -14.25
N PRO A 200 -47.15 27.44 -15.47
CA PRO A 200 -48.07 28.29 -16.16
C PRO A 200 -49.35 28.25 -15.33
N ARG A 201 -49.55 29.27 -14.47
CA ARG A 201 -50.89 29.61 -14.01
C ARG A 201 -51.67 29.92 -15.27
N LEU A 202 -52.43 28.94 -15.74
CA LEU A 202 -53.55 29.17 -16.63
C LEU A 202 -54.52 30.03 -15.82
N CYS A 203 -54.34 31.36 -15.89
CA CYS A 203 -55.33 32.29 -15.41
C CYS A 203 -56.58 32.06 -16.26
N CYS A 204 -57.56 31.39 -15.66
CA CYS A 204 -58.95 31.46 -16.07
C CYS A 204 -59.33 32.95 -16.15
N MET A 205 -59.31 33.52 -17.35
CA MET A 205 -59.86 34.85 -17.57
C MET A 205 -61.39 34.71 -17.68
N GLY A 206 -62.01 34.55 -16.52
CA GLY A 206 -63.39 34.96 -16.34
C GLY A 206 -63.40 36.48 -16.18
N ARG A 207 -64.01 37.19 -17.13
CA ARG A 207 -64.60 38.50 -16.82
C ARG A 207 -65.97 38.62 -17.47
N HIS A 208 -66.96 38.63 -16.58
CA HIS A 208 -68.35 39.02 -16.75
C HIS A 208 -68.53 40.44 -17.28
N ALA A 209 -69.65 40.68 -17.98
CA ALA A 209 -70.67 41.73 -17.73
C ALA A 209 -71.60 41.79 -18.97
N SER A 210 -72.86 41.35 -18.89
CA SER A 210 -74.03 42.13 -18.47
C SER A 210 -74.42 43.21 -19.48
N GLY A 211 -75.57 42.99 -20.12
CA GLY A 211 -76.27 43.85 -21.06
C GLY A 211 -77.36 43.06 -21.77
#